data_AF-A0A0M2UVC2-F1
#
_entry.id   AF-A0A0M2UVC2-F1
#
_cell.length_a   1.000
_cell.length_b   1.000
_cell.length_c   1.000
_cell.angle_alpha   90.00
_cell.angle_beta   90.00
_cell.angle_gamma   90.00
#
_symmetry.space_group_name_H-M   'P 1'
#
loop_
_entity.id
_entity.type
_entity.pdbx_description
1 polymer ?
#
loop_
_entity_poly.entity_id
_entity_poly.type
_entity_poly.pdbx_seq_one_letter_code
_entity_poly.pdbx_strand_id
1 'polypeptide(L)'
;MTELAPLLTEYDKVADSEGSLDPLGLSLIADRLGTRLVPGVRERMRHPRFLTAMAAGAFVCAEFDDDQVAGDGITPPYQVYEWYAVQALVGTFRNATSEILGLPGREKATDAMRKGKPLCAQNYLKAPSVFGFHGVYRTLAEDLDILRQGRLGEAGNCLIRIWETEQDLAGFCSREQGPGSSLRQALTNAVKDGLTKSGVAREWNWKWNSIIAEKFAPYRAKAKENESLFIMLCEEPSSNRSQIIRFLISNEGSRLWLKNQAEKELHVALLKSASPDLRELLECIRSYEHFARLIQDAFDDCLWYMSGKQRKTNIKELAGLEAVKHAHKDVPDAFSKAYDRLHLSGYASGFIDGFGDLRVNGNCETWVGQLLEHHFAVQKKKPPLGKNPWIDRYDDNTYCVRPLYRRDEPARMDDSYVHPYRTNAIWSFLRDLKRVSNE
;
A
#
# COMPACT_ATOMS: atom_id res chain seq x y z
N MET A 1 -21.45 -37.71 37.24
CA MET A 1 -20.17 -37.01 37.06
C MET A 1 -20.30 -36.14 35.83
N THR A 2 -20.34 -34.83 36.03
CA THR A 2 -20.53 -33.84 34.97
C THR A 2 -19.16 -33.55 34.34
N GLU A 3 -18.98 -33.91 33.07
CA GLU A 3 -17.80 -33.54 32.29
C GLU A 3 -17.78 -32.01 32.12
N LEU A 4 -16.77 -31.36 32.70
CA LEU A 4 -16.46 -29.96 32.46
C LEU A 4 -15.82 -29.84 31.08
N ALA A 5 -16.51 -29.15 30.16
CA ALA A 5 -15.93 -28.72 28.90
C ALA A 5 -14.67 -27.87 29.16
N PRO A 6 -13.61 -27.98 28.34
CA PRO A 6 -12.40 -27.19 28.51
C PRO A 6 -12.73 -25.70 28.44
N LEU A 7 -12.31 -24.97 29.46
CA LEU A 7 -12.44 -23.52 29.54
C LEU A 7 -11.69 -22.89 28.35
N LEU A 8 -12.39 -22.07 27.57
CA LEU A 8 -11.78 -21.20 26.57
C LEU A 8 -10.73 -20.34 27.26
N THR A 9 -9.45 -20.55 26.92
CA THR A 9 -8.35 -19.70 27.38
C THR A 9 -8.61 -18.26 26.96
N GLU A 10 -8.33 -17.31 27.87
CA GLU A 10 -8.35 -15.88 27.55
C GLU A 10 -7.56 -15.59 26.27
N TYR A 11 -8.07 -14.67 25.46
CA TYR A 11 -7.41 -14.20 24.24
C TYR A 11 -5.99 -13.71 24.57
N ASP A 12 -4.99 -14.42 24.06
CA ASP A 12 -3.59 -14.11 24.30
C ASP A 12 -3.19 -12.85 23.50
N LYS A 13 -2.89 -11.75 24.20
CA LYS A 13 -2.38 -10.51 23.60
C LYS A 13 -1.04 -10.72 22.86
N VAL A 14 -0.36 -11.85 23.05
CA VAL A 14 0.86 -12.22 22.34
C VAL A 14 0.61 -12.48 20.85
N ALA A 15 -0.61 -12.83 20.42
CA ALA A 15 -0.92 -13.00 18.99
C ALA A 15 -0.73 -11.70 18.17
N ASP A 16 -0.96 -10.52 18.78
CA ASP A 16 -0.68 -9.22 18.13
C ASP A 16 0.83 -8.88 18.10
N SER A 17 1.67 -9.64 18.80
CA SER A 17 3.13 -9.47 18.88
C SER A 17 3.92 -10.36 17.91
N GLU A 18 3.24 -11.23 17.16
CA GLU A 18 3.87 -12.01 16.09
C GLU A 18 4.51 -11.05 15.05
N GLY A 19 5.74 -11.38 14.67
CA GLY A 19 6.73 -10.54 14.00
C GLY A 19 6.22 -9.72 12.82
N SER A 20 6.91 -8.61 12.54
CA SER A 20 6.54 -7.67 11.48
C SER A 20 7.13 -8.04 10.12
N LEU A 21 6.45 -7.62 9.04
CA LEU A 21 6.79 -7.85 7.62
C LEU A 21 8.17 -7.34 7.15
N ASP A 22 8.87 -6.53 7.95
CA ASP A 22 10.15 -5.92 7.58
C ASP A 22 11.26 -6.33 8.56
N PRO A 23 11.85 -7.54 8.43
CA PRO A 23 12.74 -8.10 9.43
C PRO A 23 13.97 -7.26 9.74
N LEU A 24 14.42 -6.48 8.76
CA LEU A 24 15.68 -5.72 8.78
C LEU A 24 15.45 -4.20 8.72
N GLY A 25 14.20 -3.71 8.69
CA GLY A 25 13.92 -2.27 8.72
C GLY A 25 14.18 -1.54 7.39
N LEU A 26 14.13 -2.27 6.28
CA LEU A 26 14.50 -1.79 4.94
C LEU A 26 13.39 -0.97 4.26
N SER A 27 12.14 -1.11 4.72
CA SER A 27 11.00 -0.53 3.99
C SER A 27 10.91 0.99 4.10
N LEU A 28 11.42 1.59 5.18
CA LEU A 28 11.21 3.03 5.46
C LEU A 28 11.88 3.94 4.43
N ILE A 29 13.14 3.68 4.08
CA ILE A 29 13.88 4.48 3.10
C ILE A 29 13.34 4.22 1.70
N ALA A 30 13.07 2.95 1.36
CA ALA A 30 12.43 2.59 0.09
C ALA A 30 11.09 3.31 -0.10
N ASP A 31 10.22 3.35 0.92
CA ASP A 31 8.93 4.03 0.85
C ASP A 31 9.05 5.55 0.61
N ARG A 32 10.02 6.20 1.28
CA ARG A 32 10.33 7.62 1.08
C ARG A 32 10.85 7.90 -0.33
N LEU A 33 11.76 7.07 -0.83
CA LEU A 33 12.26 7.16 -2.20
C LEU A 33 11.13 6.92 -3.21
N GLY A 34 10.23 5.96 -2.96
CA GLY A 34 9.04 5.72 -3.77
C GLY A 34 8.08 6.91 -3.80
N THR A 35 7.89 7.60 -2.68
CA THR A 35 7.07 8.83 -2.61
C THR A 35 7.69 9.98 -3.41
N ARG A 36 9.03 10.10 -3.43
CA ARG A 36 9.71 11.08 -4.31
C ARG A 36 9.63 10.69 -5.79
N LEU A 37 9.62 9.40 -6.07
CA LEU A 37 9.59 8.87 -7.43
C LEU A 37 8.20 9.05 -8.06
N VAL A 38 7.15 8.68 -7.33
CA VAL A 38 5.76 8.79 -7.77
C VAL A 38 4.93 9.44 -6.65
N PRO A 39 4.98 10.78 -6.52
CA PRO A 39 4.23 11.51 -5.48
C PRO A 39 2.76 11.11 -5.42
N GLY A 40 2.18 11.10 -4.22
CA GLY A 40 0.79 10.73 -3.96
C GLY A 40 0.45 9.24 -4.08
N VAL A 41 1.15 8.48 -4.95
CA VAL A 41 0.81 7.10 -5.27
C VAL A 41 1.38 6.11 -4.25
N ARG A 42 0.56 5.15 -3.82
CA ARG A 42 0.93 4.09 -2.88
C ARG A 42 0.82 2.71 -3.54
N GLU A 43 1.64 1.75 -3.12
CA GLU A 43 1.71 0.41 -3.72
C GLU A 43 0.37 -0.33 -3.74
N ARG A 44 -0.45 -0.09 -2.72
CA ARG A 44 -1.75 -0.73 -2.54
C ARG A 44 -2.88 -0.10 -3.37
N MET A 45 -2.60 0.95 -4.14
CA MET A 45 -3.57 1.53 -5.07
C MET A 45 -3.71 0.64 -6.30
N ARG A 46 -4.94 0.47 -6.77
CA ARG A 46 -5.24 -0.35 -7.97
C ARG A 46 -6.07 0.37 -9.02
N HIS A 47 -7.12 1.07 -8.60
CA HIS A 47 -8.07 1.71 -9.50
C HIS A 47 -8.04 3.23 -9.34
N PRO A 48 -7.73 4.02 -10.39
CA PRO A 48 -7.68 5.47 -10.28
C PRO A 48 -9.08 6.06 -10.06
N ARG A 49 -10.14 5.34 -10.45
CA ARG A 49 -11.53 5.78 -10.32
C ARG A 49 -12.00 5.98 -8.86
N PHE A 50 -11.29 5.42 -7.87
CA PHE A 50 -11.59 5.75 -6.48
C PHE A 50 -11.35 7.23 -6.16
N LEU A 51 -10.54 7.95 -6.95
CA LEU A 51 -10.43 9.40 -6.86
C LEU A 51 -11.75 10.09 -7.22
N THR A 52 -12.46 9.63 -8.26
CA THR A 52 -13.81 10.14 -8.59
C THR A 52 -14.80 9.85 -7.47
N ALA A 53 -14.77 8.64 -6.89
CA ALA A 53 -15.64 8.29 -5.77
C ALA A 53 -15.36 9.16 -4.53
N MET A 54 -14.09 9.46 -4.24
CA MET A 54 -13.71 10.38 -3.17
C MET A 54 -14.20 11.81 -3.43
N ALA A 55 -14.09 12.29 -4.67
CA ALA A 55 -14.55 13.61 -5.04
C ALA A 55 -16.07 13.75 -4.88
N ALA A 56 -16.84 12.75 -5.31
CA ALA A 56 -18.29 12.71 -5.08
C ALA A 56 -18.63 12.61 -3.59
N GLY A 57 -17.86 11.83 -2.83
CA GLY A 57 -17.97 11.73 -1.37
C GLY A 57 -17.74 13.05 -0.67
N ALA A 58 -16.70 13.80 -1.06
CA ALA A 58 -16.42 15.12 -0.53
C ALA A 58 -17.55 16.12 -0.84
N PHE A 59 -18.13 16.05 -2.03
CA PHE A 59 -19.29 16.88 -2.39
C PHE A 59 -20.53 16.56 -1.53
N VAL A 60 -20.83 15.27 -1.32
CA VAL A 60 -21.93 14.82 -0.44
C VAL A 60 -21.66 15.21 1.02
N CYS A 61 -20.42 15.06 1.47
CA CYS A 61 -20.05 15.29 2.87
C CYS A 61 -19.90 16.78 3.23
N ALA A 62 -19.90 17.69 2.24
CA ALA A 62 -19.80 19.13 2.46
C ALA A 62 -21.01 19.74 3.19
N GLU A 63 -22.12 19.00 3.32
CA GLU A 63 -23.30 19.41 4.10
C GLU A 63 -23.17 19.17 5.61
N PHE A 64 -22.11 18.51 6.05
CA PHE A 64 -21.83 18.20 7.46
C PHE A 64 -20.70 19.09 7.99
N ASP A 65 -20.71 19.39 9.29
CA ASP A 65 -19.68 20.21 9.91
C ASP A 65 -18.33 19.47 9.93
N ASP A 66 -17.23 20.23 9.87
CA ASP A 66 -15.86 19.67 9.80
C ASP A 66 -15.49 18.82 11.03
N ASP A 67 -16.06 19.16 12.20
CA ASP A 67 -15.87 18.47 13.47
C ASP A 67 -16.96 17.43 13.77
N GLN A 68 -17.94 17.28 12.87
CA GLN A 68 -19.00 16.31 13.05
C GLN A 68 -18.45 14.88 12.99
N VAL A 69 -18.83 14.09 13.99
CA VAL A 69 -18.56 12.65 14.07
C VAL A 69 -19.84 11.89 14.42
N ALA A 70 -19.84 10.59 14.16
CA ALA A 70 -20.95 9.72 14.51
C ALA A 70 -21.11 9.59 16.04
N GLY A 71 -22.19 8.93 16.48
CA GLY A 71 -22.46 8.70 17.91
C GLY A 71 -21.39 7.87 18.65
N ASP A 72 -20.41 7.30 17.94
CA ASP A 72 -19.23 6.64 18.53
C ASP A 72 -18.11 7.62 18.90
N GLY A 73 -18.27 8.91 18.58
CA GLY A 73 -17.33 9.98 18.90
C GLY A 73 -16.07 10.01 18.02
N ILE A 74 -15.94 9.15 17.02
CA ILE A 74 -14.70 9.02 16.23
C ILE A 74 -14.91 8.85 14.73
N THR A 75 -16.10 8.43 14.27
CA THR A 75 -16.34 8.13 12.85
C THR A 75 -16.79 9.38 12.09
N PRO A 76 -16.01 9.91 11.13
CA PRO A 76 -16.38 11.10 10.36
C PRO A 76 -17.34 10.78 9.18
N PRO A 77 -18.02 11.79 8.60
CA PRO A 77 -18.99 11.62 7.50
C PRO A 77 -18.43 10.88 6.29
N TYR A 78 -17.20 11.20 5.85
CA TYR A 78 -16.58 10.55 4.69
C TYR A 78 -16.42 9.03 4.86
N GLN A 79 -16.23 8.57 6.10
CA GLN A 79 -16.07 7.16 6.41
C GLN A 79 -17.42 6.43 6.33
N VAL A 80 -18.49 7.07 6.78
CA VAL A 80 -19.86 6.55 6.61
C VAL A 80 -20.23 6.50 5.12
N TYR A 81 -19.91 7.54 4.36
CA TYR A 81 -20.09 7.55 2.90
C TYR A 81 -19.34 6.39 2.23
N GLU A 82 -18.08 6.17 2.60
CA GLU A 82 -17.29 5.03 2.10
C GLU A 82 -17.99 3.70 2.37
N TRP A 83 -18.53 3.49 3.56
CA TRP A 83 -19.26 2.26 3.88
C TRP A 83 -20.47 2.05 2.96
N TYR A 84 -21.22 3.11 2.62
CA TYR A 84 -22.32 2.99 1.66
C TYR A 84 -21.83 2.64 0.25
N ALA A 85 -20.74 3.26 -0.21
CA ALA A 85 -20.15 2.94 -1.52
C ALA A 85 -19.69 1.47 -1.57
N VAL A 86 -18.99 0.99 -0.54
CA VAL A 86 -18.53 -0.40 -0.45
C VAL A 86 -19.69 -1.38 -0.31
N GLN A 87 -20.69 -1.07 0.53
CA GLN A 87 -21.90 -1.88 0.68
C GLN A 87 -22.63 -2.03 -0.66
N ALA A 88 -22.79 -0.95 -1.41
CA ALA A 88 -23.41 -0.96 -2.72
C ALA A 88 -22.64 -1.84 -3.71
N LEU A 89 -21.32 -1.65 -3.81
CA LEU A 89 -20.45 -2.42 -4.70
C LEU A 89 -20.45 -3.92 -4.37
N VAL A 90 -20.25 -4.28 -3.11
CA VAL A 90 -20.23 -5.68 -2.66
C VAL A 90 -21.61 -6.32 -2.78
N GLY A 91 -22.67 -5.61 -2.38
CA GLY A 91 -24.04 -6.12 -2.47
C GLY A 91 -24.49 -6.38 -3.90
N THR A 92 -24.16 -5.48 -4.82
CA THR A 92 -24.55 -5.57 -6.24
C THR A 92 -23.71 -6.59 -7.00
N PHE A 93 -22.39 -6.57 -6.83
CA PHE A 93 -21.45 -7.42 -7.60
C PHE A 93 -21.03 -8.70 -6.87
N ARG A 94 -21.81 -9.16 -5.87
CA ARG A 94 -21.53 -10.38 -5.10
C ARG A 94 -21.29 -11.63 -5.95
N ASN A 95 -21.93 -11.71 -7.12
CA ASN A 95 -21.81 -12.82 -8.07
C ASN A 95 -20.87 -12.52 -9.26
N ALA A 96 -20.30 -11.32 -9.32
CA ALA A 96 -19.43 -10.85 -10.40
C ALA A 96 -18.18 -10.19 -9.79
N THR A 97 -17.41 -10.98 -9.02
CA THR A 97 -16.30 -10.47 -8.21
C THR A 97 -15.19 -9.79 -9.01
N SER A 98 -15.09 -10.07 -10.31
CA SER A 98 -14.19 -9.38 -11.25
C SER A 98 -14.50 -7.89 -11.38
N GLU A 99 -15.77 -7.47 -11.24
CA GLU A 99 -16.18 -6.06 -11.34
C GLU A 99 -15.67 -5.18 -10.18
N ILE A 100 -15.30 -5.82 -9.06
CA ILE A 100 -14.87 -5.15 -7.81
C ILE A 100 -13.54 -5.72 -7.30
N LEU A 101 -12.78 -6.39 -8.16
CA LEU A 101 -11.41 -6.78 -7.82
C LEU A 101 -10.63 -5.52 -7.43
N GLY A 102 -9.77 -5.60 -6.41
CA GLY A 102 -9.00 -4.45 -5.94
C GLY A 102 -9.76 -3.40 -5.12
N LEU A 103 -11.06 -3.61 -4.83
CA LEU A 103 -11.83 -2.76 -3.90
C LEU A 103 -11.28 -2.87 -2.46
N PRO A 104 -10.80 -1.77 -1.84
CA PRO A 104 -10.40 -1.77 -0.44
C PRO A 104 -11.56 -2.16 0.48
N GLY A 105 -11.29 -3.02 1.48
CA GLY A 105 -12.30 -3.48 2.43
C GLY A 105 -13.31 -4.50 1.90
N ARG A 106 -13.19 -4.97 0.65
CA ARG A 106 -14.10 -5.94 0.01
C ARG A 106 -14.35 -7.19 0.84
N GLU A 107 -13.29 -7.80 1.38
CA GLU A 107 -13.39 -9.06 2.13
C GLU A 107 -14.19 -8.86 3.42
N LYS A 108 -13.87 -7.79 4.17
CA LYS A 108 -14.58 -7.44 5.41
C LYS A 108 -16.04 -7.11 5.16
N ALA A 109 -16.33 -6.40 4.07
CA ALA A 109 -17.70 -6.12 3.68
C ALA A 109 -18.46 -7.37 3.20
N THR A 110 -17.79 -8.28 2.49
CA THR A 110 -18.37 -9.58 2.09
C THR A 110 -18.71 -10.43 3.32
N ASP A 111 -17.83 -10.45 4.31
CA ASP A 111 -18.06 -11.16 5.58
C ASP A 111 -19.21 -10.54 6.38
N ALA A 112 -19.30 -9.20 6.43
CA ALA A 112 -20.41 -8.51 7.09
C ALA A 112 -21.74 -8.82 6.39
N MET A 113 -21.78 -8.81 5.05
CA MET A 113 -22.94 -9.18 4.26
C MET A 113 -23.39 -10.62 4.53
N ARG A 114 -22.46 -11.59 4.51
CA ARG A 114 -22.75 -13.01 4.82
C ARG A 114 -23.35 -13.18 6.22
N LYS A 115 -22.92 -12.35 7.18
CA LYS A 115 -23.42 -12.34 8.56
C LYS A 115 -24.68 -11.49 8.75
N GLY A 116 -25.21 -10.86 7.70
CA GLY A 116 -26.36 -9.95 7.78
C GLY A 116 -26.10 -8.73 8.68
N LYS A 117 -24.85 -8.30 8.83
CA LYS A 117 -24.48 -7.16 9.68
C LYS A 117 -24.26 -5.90 8.85
N PRO A 118 -24.64 -4.70 9.35
CA PRO A 118 -24.28 -3.44 8.72
C PRO A 118 -22.78 -3.19 8.84
N LEU A 119 -22.19 -2.42 7.91
CA LEU A 119 -20.81 -1.97 8.05
C LEU A 119 -20.70 -0.89 9.12
N CYS A 120 -19.69 -1.01 9.98
CA CYS A 120 -19.35 -0.04 11.01
C CYS A 120 -17.86 -0.13 11.37
N ALA A 121 -17.41 0.73 12.30
CA ALA A 121 -16.02 0.76 12.75
C ALA A 121 -15.51 -0.60 13.28
N GLN A 122 -16.38 -1.40 13.88
CA GLN A 122 -16.01 -2.69 14.49
C GLN A 122 -15.77 -3.82 13.47
N ASN A 123 -16.44 -3.79 12.31
CA ASN A 123 -16.46 -4.92 11.38
C ASN A 123 -15.99 -4.60 9.96
N TYR A 124 -15.64 -3.35 9.67
CA TYR A 124 -15.05 -2.94 8.39
C TYR A 124 -13.52 -2.96 8.43
N LEU A 125 -12.85 -1.87 8.83
CA LEU A 125 -11.38 -1.76 8.85
C LEU A 125 -10.92 -1.13 10.16
N LYS A 126 -9.87 -1.70 10.80
CA LYS A 126 -9.31 -1.20 12.07
C LYS A 126 -8.67 0.20 11.96
N ALA A 127 -8.22 0.59 10.76
CA ALA A 127 -7.67 1.92 10.47
C ALA A 127 -8.13 2.36 9.07
N PRO A 128 -9.39 2.79 8.93
CA PRO A 128 -9.97 3.11 7.61
C PRO A 128 -9.30 4.32 6.96
N SER A 129 -8.75 5.25 7.76
CA SER A 129 -7.88 6.33 7.29
C SER A 129 -6.58 5.84 6.64
N VAL A 130 -6.24 4.55 6.80
CA VAL A 130 -5.06 3.91 6.19
C VAL A 130 -5.47 2.89 5.12
N PHE A 131 -6.51 2.10 5.36
CA PHE A 131 -6.87 0.94 4.55
C PHE A 131 -8.14 1.09 3.71
N GLY A 132 -8.99 2.07 4.03
CA GLY A 132 -10.16 2.41 3.23
C GLY A 132 -9.79 3.15 1.95
N PHE A 133 -10.64 3.22 0.93
CA PHE A 133 -10.25 3.92 -0.29
C PHE A 133 -10.04 5.42 -0.05
N HIS A 134 -10.81 6.07 0.84
CA HIS A 134 -10.52 7.46 1.25
C HIS A 134 -9.16 7.59 1.92
N GLY A 135 -8.75 6.60 2.73
CA GLY A 135 -7.47 6.62 3.42
C GLY A 135 -6.28 6.34 2.51
N VAL A 136 -6.41 5.32 1.66
CA VAL A 136 -5.37 4.89 0.72
C VAL A 136 -5.08 6.00 -0.30
N TYR A 137 -6.12 6.65 -0.84
CA TYR A 137 -6.04 7.61 -1.93
C TYR A 137 -5.92 9.07 -1.48
N ARG A 138 -6.07 9.39 -0.19
CA ARG A 138 -6.02 10.78 0.33
C ARG A 138 -4.83 11.57 -0.18
N THR A 139 -3.62 11.02 0.00
CA THR A 139 -2.38 11.72 -0.38
C THR A 139 -2.32 12.02 -1.87
N LEU A 140 -2.79 11.09 -2.72
CA LEU A 140 -2.88 11.34 -4.16
C LEU A 140 -3.98 12.35 -4.50
N ALA A 141 -5.13 12.25 -3.83
CA ALA A 141 -6.23 13.18 -4.06
C ALA A 141 -5.87 14.62 -3.67
N GLU A 142 -5.08 14.81 -2.60
CA GLU A 142 -4.54 16.11 -2.20
C GLU A 142 -3.46 16.62 -3.16
N ASP A 143 -2.54 15.74 -3.57
CA ASP A 143 -1.49 16.07 -4.55
C ASP A 143 -2.06 16.49 -5.92
N LEU A 144 -3.19 15.90 -6.33
CA LEU A 144 -3.89 16.21 -7.58
C LEU A 144 -4.94 17.32 -7.45
N ASP A 145 -5.03 18.00 -6.30
CA ASP A 145 -6.08 18.99 -5.98
C ASP A 145 -7.52 18.48 -6.22
N ILE A 146 -7.73 17.17 -6.11
CA ILE A 146 -9.05 16.56 -6.08
C ILE A 146 -9.69 16.85 -4.73
N LEU A 147 -8.90 16.76 -3.66
CA LEU A 147 -9.27 17.19 -2.33
C LEU A 147 -8.33 18.30 -1.85
N ARG A 148 -8.87 19.24 -1.08
CA ARG A 148 -8.12 20.28 -0.39
C ARG A 148 -8.68 20.39 1.03
N GLN A 149 -7.88 20.01 2.03
CA GLN A 149 -8.28 20.01 3.44
C GLN A 149 -9.61 19.26 3.70
N GLY A 150 -9.74 18.06 3.12
CA GLY A 150 -10.96 17.23 3.25
C GLY A 150 -12.17 17.70 2.44
N ARG A 151 -12.10 18.85 1.78
CA ARG A 151 -13.11 19.37 0.86
C ARG A 151 -12.71 19.14 -0.58
N LEU A 152 -13.62 19.42 -1.51
CA LEU A 152 -13.37 19.31 -2.94
C LEU A 152 -12.43 20.43 -3.43
N GLY A 153 -11.34 20.07 -4.10
CA GLY A 153 -10.44 21.03 -4.76
C GLY A 153 -10.92 21.44 -6.16
N GLU A 154 -10.13 22.21 -6.89
CA GLU A 154 -10.53 22.71 -8.23
C GLU A 154 -10.54 21.58 -9.25
N ALA A 155 -9.49 20.75 -9.26
CA ALA A 155 -9.42 19.56 -10.11
C ALA A 155 -10.54 18.58 -9.77
N GLY A 156 -10.86 18.43 -8.47
CA GLY A 156 -11.98 17.61 -8.00
C GLY A 156 -13.33 18.09 -8.51
N ASN A 157 -13.57 19.41 -8.49
CA ASN A 157 -14.78 20.02 -9.04
C ASN A 157 -14.92 19.75 -10.54
N CYS A 158 -13.84 19.87 -11.31
CA CYS A 158 -13.84 19.53 -12.73
C CYS A 158 -14.14 18.04 -12.96
N LEU A 159 -13.49 17.16 -12.20
CA LEU A 159 -13.66 15.71 -12.32
C LEU A 159 -15.11 15.28 -12.08
N ILE A 160 -15.75 15.76 -11.01
CA ILE A 160 -17.12 15.36 -10.70
C ILE A 160 -18.14 15.90 -11.70
N ARG A 161 -17.90 17.05 -12.34
CA ARG A 161 -18.78 17.57 -13.41
C ARG A 161 -18.67 16.75 -14.69
N ILE A 162 -17.47 16.27 -15.01
CA ILE A 162 -17.25 15.34 -16.12
C ILE A 162 -17.98 14.03 -15.84
N TRP A 163 -17.78 13.46 -14.64
CA TRP A 163 -18.48 12.26 -14.19
C TRP A 163 -20.00 12.45 -14.20
N GLU A 164 -20.52 13.57 -13.70
CA GLU A 164 -21.94 13.92 -13.68
C GLU A 164 -22.54 13.83 -15.09
N THR A 165 -21.87 14.47 -16.05
CA THR A 165 -22.30 14.52 -17.45
C THR A 165 -22.22 13.14 -18.10
N GLU A 166 -21.07 12.48 -17.98
CA GLU A 166 -20.87 11.19 -18.62
C GLU A 166 -21.72 10.08 -18.00
N GLN A 167 -22.10 10.17 -16.73
CA GLN A 167 -22.90 9.16 -16.04
C GLN A 167 -24.40 9.47 -16.03
N ASP A 168 -24.87 10.47 -16.77
CA ASP A 168 -26.27 10.87 -16.85
C ASP A 168 -26.86 11.23 -15.47
N LEU A 169 -26.04 11.86 -14.62
CA LEU A 169 -26.37 12.22 -13.25
C LEU A 169 -26.69 13.72 -13.13
N ALA A 170 -27.49 14.26 -14.05
CA ALA A 170 -27.87 15.67 -14.02
C ALA A 170 -28.39 16.10 -12.63
N GLY A 171 -27.87 17.22 -12.13
CA GLY A 171 -28.23 17.77 -10.82
C GLY A 171 -27.41 17.25 -9.66
N PHE A 172 -26.38 16.42 -9.89
CA PHE A 172 -25.51 15.94 -8.80
C PHE A 172 -24.67 17.09 -8.24
N CYS A 173 -24.01 17.88 -9.09
CA CYS A 173 -23.19 19.01 -8.64
C CYS A 173 -23.98 20.33 -8.69
N SER A 174 -24.98 20.42 -9.57
CA SER A 174 -25.83 21.62 -9.70
C SER A 174 -27.02 21.58 -8.73
N ARG A 175 -27.72 22.72 -8.61
CA ARG A 175 -28.98 22.82 -7.85
C ARG A 175 -30.20 22.39 -8.67
N GLU A 176 -29.99 21.92 -9.89
CA GLU A 176 -31.06 21.50 -10.78
C GLU A 176 -31.65 20.15 -10.34
N GLN A 177 -32.90 19.89 -10.70
CA GLN A 177 -33.52 18.58 -10.46
C GLN A 177 -33.05 17.57 -11.50
N GLY A 178 -32.89 16.32 -11.09
CA GLY A 178 -32.52 15.24 -11.98
C GLY A 178 -32.08 13.96 -11.23
N PRO A 179 -31.65 12.94 -11.98
CA PRO A 179 -31.18 11.67 -11.40
C PRO A 179 -30.03 11.85 -10.42
N GLY A 180 -29.10 12.77 -10.70
CA GLY A 180 -27.98 13.06 -9.83
C GLY A 180 -28.38 13.77 -8.55
N SER A 181 -29.30 14.72 -8.62
CA SER A 181 -29.84 15.39 -7.42
C SER A 181 -30.52 14.39 -6.49
N SER A 182 -31.27 13.45 -7.07
CA SER A 182 -31.92 12.36 -6.33
C SER A 182 -30.90 11.41 -5.66
N LEU A 183 -29.83 11.04 -6.39
CA LEU A 183 -28.75 10.21 -5.87
C LEU A 183 -27.98 10.92 -4.75
N ARG A 184 -27.63 12.20 -4.94
CA ARG A 184 -26.98 13.04 -3.92
C ARG A 184 -27.82 13.07 -2.65
N GLN A 185 -29.10 13.40 -2.76
CA GLN A 185 -29.99 13.48 -1.60
C GLN A 185 -30.14 12.13 -0.89
N ALA A 186 -30.20 11.02 -1.65
CA ALA A 186 -30.23 9.68 -1.08
C ALA A 186 -28.95 9.36 -0.28
N LEU A 187 -27.78 9.71 -0.81
CA LEU A 187 -26.49 9.53 -0.15
C LEU A 187 -26.35 10.43 1.09
N THR A 188 -26.66 11.73 0.99
CA THR A 188 -26.65 12.66 2.11
C THR A 188 -27.53 12.15 3.26
N ASN A 189 -28.77 11.77 2.97
CA ASN A 189 -29.68 11.23 3.99
C ASN A 189 -29.17 9.91 4.59
N ALA A 190 -28.53 9.06 3.77
CA ALA A 190 -27.95 7.81 4.25
C ALA A 190 -26.75 8.06 5.17
N VAL A 191 -25.87 9.02 4.83
CA VAL A 191 -24.74 9.44 5.68
C VAL A 191 -25.25 10.03 6.99
N LYS A 192 -26.23 10.93 6.94
CA LYS A 192 -26.87 11.51 8.14
C LYS A 192 -27.36 10.43 9.10
N ASP A 193 -28.14 9.48 8.59
CA ASP A 193 -28.66 8.38 9.42
C ASP A 193 -27.55 7.45 9.91
N GLY A 194 -26.49 7.27 9.11
CA GLY A 194 -25.35 6.45 9.48
C GLY A 194 -24.47 7.08 10.57
N LEU A 195 -24.36 8.42 10.60
CA LEU A 195 -23.75 9.16 11.70
C LEU A 195 -24.55 8.97 13.00
N THR A 196 -25.89 9.01 12.92
CA THR A 196 -26.75 8.76 14.09
C THR A 196 -26.63 7.31 14.60
N LYS A 197 -26.48 6.33 13.71
CA LYS A 197 -26.38 4.90 14.08
C LYS A 197 -24.94 4.39 14.29
N SER A 198 -23.93 5.22 14.06
CA SER A 198 -22.51 4.82 14.07
C SER A 198 -22.20 3.62 13.15
N GLY A 199 -22.86 3.57 12.00
CA GLY A 199 -22.82 2.45 11.07
C GLY A 199 -23.80 2.63 9.92
N VAL A 200 -23.69 1.81 8.89
CA VAL A 200 -24.66 1.84 7.78
C VAL A 200 -26.08 1.58 8.29
N ALA A 201 -26.98 2.52 8.05
CA ALA A 201 -28.36 2.50 8.53
C ALA A 201 -29.35 1.87 7.54
N ARG A 202 -28.91 1.59 6.30
CA ARG A 202 -29.72 0.99 5.23
C ARG A 202 -29.35 -0.48 5.04
N GLU A 203 -30.33 -1.31 4.76
CA GLU A 203 -30.14 -2.74 4.50
C GLU A 203 -29.31 -3.02 3.23
N TRP A 204 -28.77 -4.25 3.13
CA TRP A 204 -28.00 -4.71 1.97
C TRP A 204 -28.79 -4.72 0.65
N ASN A 205 -30.13 -4.69 0.70
CA ASN A 205 -31.03 -4.58 -0.44
C ASN A 205 -31.58 -3.16 -0.65
N TRP A 206 -30.94 -2.14 -0.07
CA TRP A 206 -31.34 -0.75 -0.25
C TRP A 206 -31.45 -0.41 -1.75
N LYS A 207 -32.58 0.19 -2.15
CA LYS A 207 -32.95 0.43 -3.56
C LYS A 207 -31.92 1.25 -4.36
N TRP A 208 -31.04 1.99 -3.69
CA TRP A 208 -30.00 2.81 -4.32
C TRP A 208 -28.68 2.04 -4.55
N ASN A 209 -28.52 0.84 -3.98
CA ASN A 209 -27.27 0.08 -4.07
C ASN A 209 -26.85 -0.21 -5.50
N SER A 210 -27.77 -0.63 -6.38
CA SER A 210 -27.45 -0.89 -7.78
C SER A 210 -26.96 0.37 -8.50
N ILE A 211 -27.65 1.49 -8.31
CA ILE A 211 -27.28 2.78 -8.91
C ILE A 211 -25.90 3.21 -8.41
N ILE A 212 -25.65 3.20 -7.09
CA ILE A 212 -24.35 3.56 -6.51
C ILE A 212 -23.25 2.67 -7.08
N ALA A 213 -23.48 1.35 -7.10
CA ALA A 213 -22.50 0.39 -7.59
C ALA A 213 -22.17 0.62 -9.08
N GLU A 214 -23.18 0.80 -9.93
CA GLU A 214 -22.97 1.04 -11.36
C GLU A 214 -22.19 2.34 -11.64
N LYS A 215 -22.46 3.40 -10.87
CA LYS A 215 -21.87 4.73 -11.07
C LYS A 215 -20.47 4.87 -10.50
N PHE A 216 -20.10 4.03 -9.51
CA PHE A 216 -18.77 4.05 -8.87
C PHE A 216 -17.89 2.82 -9.13
N ALA A 217 -18.38 1.78 -9.82
CA ALA A 217 -17.57 0.60 -10.13
C ALA A 217 -16.26 0.99 -10.84
N PRO A 218 -15.10 0.45 -10.43
CA PRO A 218 -13.79 0.93 -10.88
C PRO A 218 -13.61 0.88 -12.41
N TYR A 219 -14.15 -0.14 -13.07
CA TYR A 219 -14.00 -0.37 -14.50
C TYR A 219 -15.04 0.33 -15.40
N ARG A 220 -15.96 1.11 -14.82
CA ARG A 220 -17.07 1.76 -15.55
C ARG A 220 -16.86 3.25 -15.82
N ALA A 221 -15.62 3.73 -15.70
CA ALA A 221 -15.28 5.09 -16.10
C ALA A 221 -15.46 5.27 -17.60
N LYS A 222 -16.03 6.41 -18.00
CA LYS A 222 -16.21 6.77 -19.41
C LYS A 222 -15.00 7.58 -19.91
N ALA A 223 -15.01 7.90 -21.22
CA ALA A 223 -13.80 8.34 -21.91
C ALA A 223 -13.26 9.68 -21.40
N LYS A 224 -14.12 10.67 -21.12
CA LYS A 224 -13.68 11.98 -20.63
C LYS A 224 -13.23 11.91 -19.17
N GLU A 225 -13.89 11.10 -18.34
CA GLU A 225 -13.46 10.81 -16.97
C GLU A 225 -12.05 10.20 -16.96
N ASN A 226 -11.81 9.19 -17.81
CA ASN A 226 -10.48 8.58 -17.98
C ASN A 226 -9.43 9.57 -18.48
N GLU A 227 -9.77 10.39 -19.47
CA GLU A 227 -8.87 11.43 -19.98
C GLU A 227 -8.50 12.43 -18.88
N SER A 228 -9.48 12.91 -18.12
CA SER A 228 -9.28 13.84 -17.01
C SER A 228 -8.36 13.27 -15.93
N LEU A 229 -8.61 12.03 -15.49
CA LEU A 229 -7.77 11.35 -14.49
C LEU A 229 -6.34 11.16 -15.01
N PHE A 230 -6.17 10.81 -16.28
CA PHE A 230 -4.85 10.67 -16.89
C PHE A 230 -4.07 11.99 -16.94
N ILE A 231 -4.74 13.08 -17.35
CA ILE A 231 -4.13 14.41 -17.40
C ILE A 231 -3.69 14.84 -16.01
N MET A 232 -4.53 14.66 -14.98
CA MET A 232 -4.18 14.96 -13.57
C MET A 232 -2.95 14.16 -13.13
N LEU A 233 -2.88 12.86 -13.42
CA LEU A 233 -1.70 12.05 -13.09
C LEU A 233 -0.41 12.55 -13.78
N CYS A 234 -0.54 13.25 -14.90
CA CYS A 234 0.57 13.78 -15.72
C CYS A 234 0.75 15.31 -15.62
N GLU A 235 0.05 15.98 -14.70
CA GLU A 235 -0.21 17.42 -14.67
C GLU A 235 1.03 18.29 -14.90
N GLU A 236 2.18 17.90 -14.33
CA GLU A 236 3.49 18.46 -14.70
C GLU A 236 4.28 17.49 -15.59
N PRO A 237 4.46 17.80 -16.89
CA PRO A 237 5.27 16.99 -17.82
C PRO A 237 6.67 16.64 -17.34
N SER A 238 7.28 17.51 -16.54
CA SER A 238 8.64 17.36 -15.99
C SER A 238 8.69 16.61 -14.67
N SER A 239 7.56 16.39 -14.00
CA SER A 239 7.54 15.63 -12.74
C SER A 239 8.01 14.20 -12.94
N ASN A 240 8.61 13.61 -11.90
CA ASN A 240 9.07 12.22 -11.91
C ASN A 240 7.92 11.26 -12.28
N ARG A 241 6.73 11.46 -11.70
CA ARG A 241 5.53 10.67 -11.99
C ARG A 241 5.15 10.72 -13.48
N SER A 242 5.12 11.91 -14.09
CA SER A 242 4.78 12.06 -15.51
C SER A 242 5.81 11.40 -16.42
N GLN A 243 7.10 11.53 -16.12
CA GLN A 243 8.17 10.86 -16.88
C GLN A 243 8.05 9.33 -16.82
N ILE A 244 7.77 8.75 -15.65
CA ILE A 244 7.56 7.31 -15.47
C ILE A 244 6.32 6.83 -16.23
N ILE A 245 5.20 7.55 -16.10
CA ILE A 245 3.96 7.24 -16.83
C ILE A 245 4.20 7.24 -18.34
N ARG A 246 4.85 8.29 -18.87
CA ARG A 246 5.16 8.41 -20.30
C ARG A 246 6.07 7.29 -20.77
N PHE A 247 7.06 6.91 -19.96
CA PHE A 247 7.93 5.79 -20.30
C PHE A 247 7.17 4.47 -20.31
N LEU A 248 6.33 4.20 -19.32
CA LEU A 248 5.50 2.99 -19.27
C LEU A 248 4.56 2.86 -20.48
N ILE A 249 4.00 3.96 -20.97
CA ILE A 249 3.13 3.98 -22.17
C ILE A 249 3.93 3.80 -23.47
N SER A 250 5.22 4.13 -23.46
CA SER A 250 6.07 3.95 -24.65
C SER A 250 6.20 2.48 -25.02
N ASN A 251 6.46 2.20 -26.30
CA ASN A 251 6.68 0.83 -26.79
C ASN A 251 7.82 0.11 -26.04
N GLU A 252 8.89 0.84 -25.67
CA GLU A 252 9.99 0.26 -24.90
C GLU A 252 9.56 -0.11 -23.48
N GLY A 253 8.97 0.84 -22.75
CA GLY A 253 8.57 0.63 -21.36
C GLY A 253 7.46 -0.40 -21.20
N SER A 254 6.41 -0.35 -22.03
CA SER A 254 5.33 -1.34 -22.02
C SER A 254 5.86 -2.76 -22.28
N ARG A 255 6.73 -2.93 -23.29
CA ARG A 255 7.31 -4.24 -23.62
C ARG A 255 8.21 -4.77 -22.51
N LEU A 256 9.04 -3.91 -21.90
CA LEU A 256 9.89 -4.30 -20.78
C LEU A 256 9.05 -4.74 -19.58
N TRP A 257 8.03 -3.96 -19.25
CA TRP A 257 7.18 -4.24 -18.11
C TRP A 257 6.35 -5.53 -18.28
N LEU A 258 5.76 -5.76 -19.45
CA LEU A 258 5.00 -6.98 -19.74
C LEU A 258 5.86 -8.24 -19.74
N LYS A 259 7.16 -8.13 -20.04
CA LYS A 259 8.07 -9.29 -20.10
C LYS A 259 8.22 -10.00 -18.76
N ASN A 260 8.42 -9.25 -17.67
CA ASN A 260 8.78 -9.82 -16.36
C ASN A 260 8.34 -8.97 -15.16
N GLN A 261 7.72 -7.81 -15.38
CA GLN A 261 7.35 -6.85 -14.33
C GLN A 261 8.54 -6.48 -13.42
N ALA A 262 9.77 -6.48 -13.98
CA ALA A 262 10.98 -6.16 -13.24
C ALA A 262 11.20 -4.63 -13.20
N GLU A 263 10.86 -4.03 -12.07
CA GLU A 263 10.97 -2.58 -11.87
C GLU A 263 12.40 -2.05 -12.02
N LYS A 264 13.40 -2.85 -11.63
CA LYS A 264 14.81 -2.51 -11.88
C LYS A 264 15.12 -2.37 -13.37
N GLU A 265 14.71 -3.33 -14.20
CA GLU A 265 14.96 -3.27 -15.64
C GLU A 265 14.31 -2.04 -16.27
N LEU A 266 13.09 -1.72 -15.82
CA LEU A 266 12.38 -0.52 -16.22
C LEU A 266 13.13 0.76 -15.83
N HIS A 267 13.58 0.87 -14.57
CA HIS A 267 14.35 2.02 -14.09
C HIS A 267 15.66 2.18 -14.85
N VAL A 268 16.38 1.08 -15.13
CA VAL A 268 17.64 1.11 -15.89
C VAL A 268 17.40 1.61 -17.32
N ALA A 269 16.32 1.18 -17.97
CA ALA A 269 15.99 1.65 -19.31
C ALA A 269 15.61 3.14 -19.31
N LEU A 270 14.83 3.59 -18.31
CA LEU A 270 14.39 4.97 -18.15
C LEU A 270 15.55 5.97 -17.96
N LEU A 271 16.68 5.57 -17.38
CA LEU A 271 17.85 6.45 -17.18
C LEU A 271 18.34 7.16 -18.46
N LYS A 272 18.13 6.53 -19.62
CA LYS A 272 18.54 7.06 -20.95
C LYS A 272 17.80 8.33 -21.33
N SER A 273 16.54 8.45 -20.92
CA SER A 273 15.64 9.55 -21.29
C SER A 273 15.18 10.39 -20.08
N ALA A 274 15.52 9.98 -18.86
CA ALA A 274 15.21 10.69 -17.63
C ALA A 274 15.84 12.09 -17.56
N SER A 275 15.10 13.04 -16.97
CA SER A 275 15.64 14.33 -16.55
C SER A 275 16.80 14.16 -15.55
N PRO A 276 17.66 15.18 -15.34
CA PRO A 276 18.73 15.12 -14.34
C PRO A 276 18.25 14.70 -12.94
N ASP A 277 17.17 15.32 -12.46
CA ASP A 277 16.61 15.06 -11.13
C ASP A 277 16.08 13.61 -11.00
N LEU A 278 15.37 13.13 -12.02
CA LEU A 278 14.87 11.75 -12.04
C LEU A 278 16.04 10.75 -12.11
N ARG A 279 17.05 11.04 -12.91
CA ARG A 279 18.26 10.20 -13.02
C ARG A 279 18.96 10.08 -11.67
N GLU A 280 19.13 11.19 -10.95
CA GLU A 280 19.74 11.17 -9.62
C GLU A 280 18.93 10.32 -8.64
N LEU A 281 17.60 10.46 -8.64
CA LEU A 281 16.72 9.67 -7.79
C LEU A 281 16.77 8.17 -8.14
N LEU A 282 16.77 7.81 -9.42
CA LEU A 282 16.85 6.42 -9.87
C LEU A 282 18.20 5.78 -9.48
N GLU A 283 19.31 6.51 -9.59
CA GLU A 283 20.63 6.02 -9.13
C GLU A 283 20.71 5.89 -7.61
N CYS A 284 20.03 6.79 -6.87
CA CYS A 284 19.89 6.67 -5.43
C CYS A 284 19.11 5.41 -5.04
N ILE A 285 17.98 5.14 -5.70
CA ILE A 285 17.19 3.91 -5.54
C ILE A 285 18.05 2.67 -5.84
N ARG A 286 18.74 2.65 -6.98
CA ARG A 286 19.61 1.51 -7.36
C ARG A 286 20.69 1.22 -6.31
N SER A 287 21.32 2.27 -5.79
CA SER A 287 22.38 2.13 -4.78
C SER A 287 21.83 1.60 -3.46
N TYR A 288 20.68 2.11 -3.02
CA TYR A 288 20.01 1.63 -1.81
C TYR A 288 19.53 0.18 -1.95
N GLU A 289 18.89 -0.16 -3.07
CA GLU A 289 18.37 -1.51 -3.31
C GLU A 289 19.48 -2.55 -3.46
N HIS A 290 20.64 -2.17 -4.01
CA HIS A 290 21.80 -3.05 -4.03
C HIS A 290 22.29 -3.39 -2.61
N PHE A 291 22.41 -2.38 -1.73
CA PHE A 291 22.70 -2.60 -0.32
C PHE A 291 21.63 -3.48 0.35
N ALA A 292 20.35 -3.16 0.15
CA ALA A 292 19.23 -3.90 0.74
C ALA A 292 19.21 -5.37 0.29
N ARG A 293 19.46 -5.64 -1.00
CA ARG A 293 19.51 -6.99 -1.58
C ARG A 293 20.57 -7.85 -0.92
N LEU A 294 21.79 -7.32 -0.74
CA LEU A 294 22.89 -8.06 -0.09
C LEU A 294 22.52 -8.53 1.33
N ILE A 295 21.97 -7.63 2.15
CA ILE A 295 21.62 -7.97 3.54
C ILE A 295 20.36 -8.82 3.64
N GLN A 296 19.39 -8.61 2.74
CA GLN A 296 18.18 -9.43 2.66
C GLN A 296 18.53 -10.87 2.27
N ASP A 297 19.37 -11.05 1.25
CA ASP A 297 19.79 -12.38 0.80
C ASP A 297 20.60 -13.11 1.88
N ALA A 298 21.54 -12.43 2.54
CA ALA A 298 22.28 -13.03 3.66
C ALA A 298 21.34 -13.48 4.79
N PHE A 299 20.32 -12.69 5.12
CA PHE A 299 19.35 -13.03 6.15
C PHE A 299 18.42 -14.17 5.73
N ASP A 300 17.88 -14.13 4.51
CA ASP A 300 17.02 -15.20 3.98
C ASP A 300 17.77 -16.53 3.85
N ASP A 301 19.06 -16.52 3.48
CA ASP A 301 19.90 -17.73 3.43
C ASP A 301 20.10 -18.32 4.83
N CYS A 302 20.27 -17.48 5.86
CA CYS A 302 20.27 -17.91 7.26
C CYS A 302 18.94 -18.57 7.65
N LEU A 303 17.80 -17.95 7.29
CA LEU A 303 16.48 -18.49 7.59
C LEU A 303 16.24 -19.84 6.90
N TRP A 304 16.60 -19.95 5.62
CA TRP A 304 16.48 -21.17 4.84
C TRP A 304 17.35 -22.30 5.42
N TYR A 305 18.61 -22.02 5.73
CA TYR A 305 19.50 -22.99 6.36
C TYR A 305 18.95 -23.50 7.70
N MET A 306 18.46 -22.61 8.56
CA MET A 306 17.83 -22.98 9.83
C MET A 306 16.53 -23.78 9.62
N SER A 307 15.76 -23.46 8.59
CA SER A 307 14.50 -24.16 8.24
C SER A 307 14.74 -25.61 7.86
N GLY A 308 15.75 -25.86 7.02
CA GLY A 308 16.11 -27.20 6.57
C GLY A 308 16.72 -28.08 7.68
N LYS A 309 17.50 -27.48 8.59
CA LYS A 309 18.12 -28.24 9.69
C LYS A 309 17.14 -28.67 10.79
N GLN A 310 16.09 -27.89 11.04
CA GLN A 310 15.11 -28.12 12.13
C GLN A 310 15.75 -28.35 13.52
N ARG A 311 16.96 -27.82 13.73
CA ARG A 311 17.71 -27.87 14.99
C ARG A 311 18.47 -26.57 15.20
N LYS A 312 19.01 -26.40 16.40
CA LYS A 312 19.92 -25.32 16.77
C LYS A 312 21.10 -25.24 15.80
N THR A 313 21.38 -24.04 15.29
CA THR A 313 22.47 -23.72 14.37
C THR A 313 23.41 -22.71 15.01
N ASN A 314 24.72 -22.87 14.87
CA ASN A 314 25.70 -21.92 15.41
C ASN A 314 26.16 -20.88 14.36
N ILE A 315 26.75 -19.78 14.81
CA ILE A 315 27.24 -18.68 13.94
C ILE A 315 28.24 -19.16 12.89
N LYS A 316 29.13 -20.10 13.22
CA LYS A 316 30.16 -20.58 12.30
C LYS A 316 29.55 -21.30 11.09
N GLU A 317 28.44 -22.00 11.29
CA GLU A 317 27.68 -22.60 10.19
C GLU A 317 27.05 -21.52 9.30
N LEU A 318 26.45 -20.49 9.89
CA LEU A 318 25.82 -19.38 9.15
C LEU A 318 26.85 -18.53 8.39
N ALA A 319 28.03 -18.30 8.97
CA ALA A 319 29.15 -17.63 8.30
C ALA A 319 29.71 -18.44 7.11
N GLY A 320 29.42 -19.73 7.07
CA GLY A 320 29.79 -20.61 5.96
C GLY A 320 28.93 -20.42 4.70
N LEU A 321 27.77 -19.77 4.82
CA LEU A 321 26.78 -19.63 3.76
C LEU A 321 27.25 -18.67 2.65
N GLU A 322 26.80 -18.93 1.42
CA GLU A 322 27.27 -18.22 0.23
C GLU A 322 26.81 -16.76 0.24
N ALA A 323 25.52 -16.50 0.48
CA ALA A 323 24.98 -15.15 0.53
C ALA A 323 25.59 -14.33 1.67
N VAL A 324 25.88 -14.96 2.81
CA VAL A 324 26.52 -14.32 3.97
C VAL A 324 27.96 -13.91 3.65
N LYS A 325 28.74 -14.77 3.00
CA LYS A 325 30.09 -14.44 2.54
C LYS A 325 30.10 -13.33 1.50
N HIS A 326 29.15 -13.37 0.57
CA HIS A 326 28.99 -12.34 -0.45
C HIS A 326 28.66 -10.98 0.17
N ALA A 327 27.66 -10.93 1.06
CA ALA A 327 27.27 -9.72 1.76
C ALA A 327 28.39 -9.18 2.67
N HIS A 328 29.07 -10.04 3.45
CA HIS A 328 30.21 -9.63 4.27
C HIS A 328 31.30 -8.92 3.46
N LYS A 329 31.57 -9.40 2.24
CA LYS A 329 32.56 -8.81 1.34
C LYS A 329 32.11 -7.46 0.75
N ASP A 330 30.86 -7.38 0.30
CA ASP A 330 30.41 -6.30 -0.60
C ASP A 330 29.56 -5.22 0.09
N VAL A 331 28.97 -5.50 1.26
CA VAL A 331 28.19 -4.53 2.05
C VAL A 331 28.98 -3.26 2.41
N PRO A 332 30.27 -3.29 2.79
CA PRO A 332 30.99 -2.06 3.10
C PRO A 332 31.03 -1.04 1.94
N ASP A 333 31.25 -1.51 0.71
CA ASP A 333 31.25 -0.66 -0.49
C ASP A 333 29.83 -0.25 -0.89
N ALA A 334 28.87 -1.19 -0.86
CA ALA A 334 27.47 -0.89 -1.15
C ALA A 334 26.88 0.14 -0.16
N PHE A 335 27.23 0.03 1.13
CA PHE A 335 26.84 0.98 2.16
C PHE A 335 27.40 2.37 1.86
N SER A 336 28.69 2.48 1.52
CA SER A 336 29.30 3.78 1.19
C SER A 336 28.62 4.44 -0.01
N LYS A 337 28.38 3.69 -1.08
CA LYS A 337 27.70 4.18 -2.28
C LYS A 337 26.25 4.61 -2.00
N ALA A 338 25.51 3.80 -1.25
CA ALA A 338 24.16 4.14 -0.84
C ALA A 338 24.14 5.39 0.04
N TYR A 339 25.06 5.49 1.00
CA TYR A 339 25.19 6.66 1.88
C TYR A 339 25.43 7.95 1.10
N ASP A 340 26.38 7.96 0.16
CA ASP A 340 26.71 9.16 -0.63
C ASP A 340 25.50 9.64 -1.45
N ARG A 341 24.74 8.71 -2.05
CA ARG A 341 23.53 9.05 -2.80
C ARG A 341 22.37 9.50 -1.90
N LEU A 342 22.20 8.85 -0.76
CA LEU A 342 21.17 9.20 0.21
C LEU A 342 21.48 10.54 0.90
N HIS A 343 22.75 10.94 0.99
CA HIS A 343 23.17 12.24 1.51
C HIS A 343 22.62 13.36 0.64
N LEU A 344 22.78 13.27 -0.68
CA LEU A 344 22.21 14.24 -1.64
C LEU A 344 20.67 14.31 -1.56
N SER A 345 20.05 13.22 -1.13
CA SER A 345 18.60 13.08 -0.98
C SER A 345 18.05 13.40 0.43
N GLY A 346 18.90 13.81 1.38
CA GLY A 346 18.50 14.16 2.74
C GLY A 346 18.13 12.96 3.64
N TYR A 347 18.51 11.73 3.28
CA TYR A 347 18.18 10.50 4.01
C TYR A 347 19.37 9.82 4.70
N ALA A 348 20.58 10.37 4.56
CA ALA A 348 21.82 9.81 5.12
C ALA A 348 21.78 9.56 6.63
N SER A 349 21.23 10.47 7.44
CA SER A 349 21.15 10.28 8.90
C SER A 349 20.33 9.04 9.26
N GLY A 350 19.12 8.93 8.70
CA GLY A 350 18.25 7.79 8.93
C GLY A 350 18.85 6.46 8.43
N PHE A 351 19.67 6.51 7.38
CA PHE A 351 20.41 5.34 6.89
C PHE A 351 21.52 4.91 7.86
N ILE A 352 22.32 5.85 8.37
CA ILE A 352 23.34 5.55 9.40
C ILE A 352 22.69 5.05 10.69
N ASP A 353 21.67 5.74 11.18
CA ASP A 353 20.97 5.37 12.42
C ASP A 353 20.31 3.99 12.31
N GLY A 354 19.88 3.65 11.09
CA GLY A 354 19.30 2.35 10.76
C GLY A 354 20.34 1.24 10.68
N PHE A 355 21.41 1.43 9.91
CA PHE A 355 22.26 0.34 9.40
C PHE A 355 23.76 0.49 9.67
N GLY A 356 24.18 1.53 10.41
CA GLY A 356 25.59 1.82 10.67
C GLY A 356 26.32 0.70 11.44
N ASP A 357 25.58 -0.15 12.15
CA ASP A 357 26.08 -1.34 12.83
C ASP A 357 26.56 -2.42 11.86
N LEU A 358 25.99 -2.50 10.65
CA LEU A 358 26.37 -3.47 9.61
C LEU A 358 27.61 -3.04 8.79
N ARG A 359 28.13 -1.83 9.04
CA ARG A 359 29.35 -1.31 8.39
C ARG A 359 30.64 -1.93 8.96
N VAL A 360 30.57 -2.51 10.15
CA VAL A 360 31.77 -2.93 10.88
C VAL A 360 32.50 -4.05 10.14
N ASN A 361 33.80 -3.84 9.94
CA ASN A 361 34.70 -4.84 9.37
C ASN A 361 35.16 -5.80 10.48
N GLY A 362 34.61 -7.01 10.48
CA GLY A 362 35.09 -8.16 11.25
C GLY A 362 35.36 -9.34 10.32
N ASN A 363 35.58 -10.53 10.89
CA ASN A 363 35.48 -11.75 10.10
C ASN A 363 34.00 -12.07 9.80
N CYS A 364 33.74 -13.03 8.92
CA CYS A 364 32.37 -13.37 8.49
C CYS A 364 31.48 -13.85 9.67
N GLU A 365 32.07 -14.50 10.68
CA GLU A 365 31.36 -14.93 11.90
C GLU A 365 30.88 -13.73 12.73
N THR A 366 31.74 -12.72 12.93
CA THR A 366 31.35 -11.47 13.60
C THR A 366 30.25 -10.74 12.82
N TRP A 367 30.38 -10.66 11.50
CA TRP A 367 29.45 -9.91 10.67
C TRP A 367 28.05 -10.56 10.64
N VAL A 368 27.96 -11.90 10.48
CA VAL A 368 26.65 -12.56 10.54
C VAL A 368 26.02 -12.43 11.93
N GLY A 369 26.83 -12.47 13.00
CA GLY A 369 26.34 -12.16 14.35
C GLY A 369 25.72 -10.76 14.44
N GLN A 370 26.36 -9.74 13.86
CA GLN A 370 25.83 -8.38 13.79
C GLN A 370 24.53 -8.30 12.98
N LEU A 371 24.43 -9.01 11.86
CA LEU A 371 23.18 -9.09 11.08
C LEU A 371 22.02 -9.64 11.91
N LEU A 372 22.26 -10.68 12.72
CA LEU A 372 21.23 -11.23 13.61
C LEU A 372 20.88 -10.26 14.75
N GLU A 373 21.87 -9.63 15.39
CA GLU A 373 21.62 -8.61 16.42
C GLU A 373 20.87 -7.39 15.88
N HIS A 374 21.17 -6.97 14.65
CA HIS A 374 20.44 -5.93 13.93
C HIS A 374 18.97 -6.30 13.77
N HIS A 375 18.67 -7.53 13.33
CA HIS A 375 17.30 -8.04 13.26
C HIS A 375 16.58 -7.97 14.62
N PHE A 376 17.22 -8.43 15.70
CA PHE A 376 16.66 -8.35 17.05
C PHE A 376 16.37 -6.89 17.45
N ALA A 377 17.30 -5.98 17.19
CA ALA A 377 17.14 -4.56 17.50
C ALA A 377 15.99 -3.91 16.71
N VAL A 378 15.87 -4.22 15.42
CA VAL A 378 14.78 -3.75 14.55
C VAL A 378 13.43 -4.23 15.09
N GLN A 379 13.29 -5.51 15.42
CA GLN A 379 12.02 -6.06 15.92
C GLN A 379 11.63 -5.45 17.28
N LYS A 380 12.60 -5.27 18.17
CA LYS A 380 12.39 -4.66 19.48
C LYS A 380 11.92 -3.20 19.39
N LYS A 381 12.40 -2.43 18.41
CA LYS A 381 12.03 -1.01 18.22
C LYS A 381 10.63 -0.81 17.62
N LYS A 382 9.96 -1.87 17.15
CA LYS A 382 8.66 -1.71 16.46
C LYS A 382 7.52 -1.38 17.41
N PRO A 383 6.60 -0.49 17.02
CA PRO A 383 5.43 -0.20 17.84
C PRO A 383 4.44 -1.38 17.87
N PRO A 384 3.57 -1.46 18.89
CA PRO A 384 3.52 -0.57 20.06
C PRO A 384 4.51 -0.94 21.18
N LEU A 385 4.94 -2.20 21.29
CA LEU A 385 5.74 -2.70 22.42
C LEU A 385 6.89 -3.64 21.98
N GLY A 386 7.37 -3.49 20.77
CA GLY A 386 8.24 -4.46 20.09
C GLY A 386 7.43 -5.57 19.41
N LYS A 387 8.11 -6.31 18.55
CA LYS A 387 7.62 -7.51 17.89
C LYS A 387 8.54 -8.68 18.17
N ASN A 388 8.00 -9.89 18.13
CA ASN A 388 8.81 -11.08 18.28
C ASN A 388 9.79 -11.19 17.10
N PRO A 389 11.07 -11.49 17.37
CA PRO A 389 12.04 -11.82 16.34
C PRO A 389 11.61 -13.03 15.51
N TRP A 390 12.10 -13.10 14.28
CA TRP A 390 11.84 -14.22 13.38
C TRP A 390 12.67 -15.46 13.73
N ILE A 391 13.72 -15.26 14.52
CA ILE A 391 14.66 -16.28 14.98
C ILE A 391 14.72 -16.25 16.50
N ASP A 392 14.86 -17.41 17.12
CA ASP A 392 15.14 -17.54 18.55
C ASP A 392 16.64 -17.68 18.77
N ARG A 393 17.14 -17.01 19.82
CA ARG A 393 18.52 -17.14 20.32
C ARG A 393 18.50 -17.89 21.65
N TYR A 394 19.36 -18.89 21.77
CA TYR A 394 19.51 -19.71 22.98
C TYR A 394 20.78 -19.32 23.76
N ASP A 395 20.84 -19.70 25.03
CA ASP A 395 21.95 -19.37 25.95
C ASP A 395 23.32 -19.93 25.49
N ASP A 396 23.31 -20.96 24.66
CA ASP A 396 24.51 -21.56 24.04
C ASP A 396 24.97 -20.83 22.76
N ASN A 397 24.45 -19.63 22.50
CA ASN A 397 24.69 -18.85 21.27
C ASN A 397 24.32 -19.60 19.98
N THR A 398 23.32 -20.47 20.05
CA THR A 398 22.71 -21.07 18.88
C THR A 398 21.39 -20.39 18.52
N TYR A 399 20.98 -20.57 17.28
CA TYR A 399 19.81 -19.92 16.69
C TYR A 399 18.88 -20.95 16.06
N CYS A 400 17.58 -20.65 16.06
CA CYS A 400 16.58 -21.43 15.33
C CYS A 400 15.53 -20.48 14.72
N VAL A 401 15.08 -20.77 13.50
CA VAL A 401 13.98 -20.02 12.88
C VAL A 401 12.64 -20.44 13.48
N ARG A 402 11.78 -19.45 13.78
CA ARG A 402 10.42 -19.75 14.27
C ARG A 402 9.56 -20.35 13.15
N PRO A 403 8.57 -21.21 13.47
CA PRO A 403 7.77 -21.90 12.47
C PRO A 403 7.14 -21.00 11.40
N LEU A 404 6.65 -19.81 11.78
CA LEU A 404 6.01 -18.86 10.87
C LEU A 404 6.95 -18.23 9.83
N TYR A 405 8.27 -18.26 10.06
CA TYR A 405 9.27 -17.62 9.20
C TYR A 405 10.19 -18.63 8.53
N ARG A 406 9.82 -19.91 8.55
CA ARG A 406 10.54 -20.93 7.79
C ARG A 406 10.49 -20.60 6.30
N ARG A 407 11.59 -20.91 5.61
CA ARG A 407 11.76 -20.72 4.17
C ARG A 407 11.91 -22.08 3.50
N ASP A 408 11.16 -22.26 2.42
CA ASP A 408 11.24 -23.46 1.57
C ASP A 408 12.19 -23.24 0.38
N GLU A 409 12.48 -21.98 0.05
CA GLU A 409 13.38 -21.57 -1.03
C GLU A 409 14.64 -20.90 -0.48
N PRO A 410 15.81 -21.07 -1.13
CA PRO A 410 17.04 -20.38 -0.77
C PRO A 410 16.94 -18.88 -1.06
N ALA A 411 17.93 -18.11 -0.58
CA ALA A 411 18.06 -16.71 -0.96
C ALA A 411 18.17 -16.54 -2.48
N ARG A 412 17.66 -15.41 -3.00
CA ARG A 412 17.61 -15.17 -4.44
C ARG A 412 18.99 -15.03 -5.05
N MET A 413 19.88 -14.28 -4.40
CA MET A 413 21.24 -14.00 -4.86
C MET A 413 21.26 -13.44 -6.29
N ASP A 414 20.20 -12.70 -6.65
CA ASP A 414 20.07 -11.98 -7.91
C ASP A 414 20.23 -10.48 -7.67
N ASP A 415 20.08 -9.71 -8.75
CA ASP A 415 20.25 -8.27 -8.70
C ASP A 415 18.91 -7.52 -8.61
N SER A 416 17.80 -8.23 -8.32
CA SER A 416 16.47 -7.66 -8.24
C SER A 416 16.28 -6.75 -7.01
N TYR A 417 15.38 -5.78 -7.13
CA TYR A 417 15.00 -4.94 -6.00
C TYR A 417 14.32 -5.77 -4.90
N VAL A 418 14.58 -5.39 -3.66
CA VAL A 418 13.86 -5.86 -2.46
C VAL A 418 12.48 -5.20 -2.39
N HIS A 419 12.39 -3.92 -2.72
CA HIS A 419 11.16 -3.15 -2.55
C HIS A 419 10.52 -2.74 -3.88
N PRO A 420 9.18 -2.62 -3.91
CA PRO A 420 8.48 -2.04 -5.04
C PRO A 420 8.42 -0.51 -4.93
N TYR A 421 8.45 0.16 -6.09
CA TYR A 421 8.51 1.60 -6.26
C TYR A 421 7.32 2.16 -7.07
N ARG A 422 6.12 1.59 -6.85
CA ARG A 422 4.82 2.05 -7.39
C ARG A 422 4.58 1.77 -8.87
N THR A 423 5.50 1.15 -9.59
CA THR A 423 5.30 0.84 -11.02
C THR A 423 4.07 -0.05 -11.25
N ASN A 424 3.83 -1.04 -10.38
CA ASN A 424 2.61 -1.87 -10.42
C ASN A 424 1.32 -1.06 -10.31
N ALA A 425 1.26 -0.14 -9.34
CA ALA A 425 0.09 0.71 -9.11
C ALA A 425 -0.17 1.63 -10.31
N ILE A 426 0.89 2.25 -10.86
CA ILE A 426 0.79 3.08 -12.07
C ILE A 426 0.35 2.24 -13.27
N TRP A 427 0.93 1.06 -13.47
CA TRP A 427 0.54 0.17 -14.56
C TRP A 427 -0.94 -0.21 -14.47
N SER A 428 -1.42 -0.55 -13.28
CA SER A 428 -2.84 -0.82 -13.02
C SER A 428 -3.72 0.39 -13.38
N PHE A 429 -3.30 1.62 -13.03
CA PHE A 429 -4.01 2.83 -13.45
C PHE A 429 -4.04 2.98 -14.97
N LEU A 430 -2.92 2.77 -15.65
CA LEU A 430 -2.84 2.90 -17.10
C LEU A 430 -3.72 1.90 -17.84
N ARG A 431 -3.89 0.68 -17.30
CA ARG A 431 -4.84 -0.31 -17.82
C ARG A 431 -6.28 0.17 -17.70
N ASP A 432 -6.69 0.63 -16.51
CA ASP A 432 -8.04 1.14 -16.27
C ASP A 432 -8.36 2.38 -17.13
N LEU A 433 -7.36 3.24 -17.31
CA LEU A 433 -7.44 4.45 -18.13
C LEU A 433 -7.31 4.18 -19.63
N LYS A 434 -7.13 2.91 -20.04
CA LYS A 434 -7.00 2.47 -21.45
C LYS A 434 -5.82 3.12 -22.18
N ARG A 435 -4.71 3.35 -21.48
CA ARG A 435 -3.46 3.89 -22.03
C ARG A 435 -2.47 2.83 -22.47
N VAL A 436 -2.61 1.62 -21.93
CA VAL A 436 -1.85 0.43 -22.31
C VAL A 436 -2.84 -0.71 -22.58
N SER A 437 -2.42 -1.73 -23.33
CA SER A 437 -3.28 -2.87 -23.67
C SER A 437 -3.64 -3.68 -22.42
N ASN A 438 -4.90 -4.12 -22.36
CA ASN A 438 -5.29 -5.21 -21.49
C ASN A 438 -4.91 -6.50 -22.20
N GLU A 439 -3.79 -7.10 -21.80
CA GLU A 439 -3.64 -8.54 -21.96
C GLU A 439 -4.66 -9.27 -21.08
#